data_AF-A0A940FKI0-F1
#
_entry.id   AF-A0A940FKI0-F1
#
_cell.length_a   1.000
_cell.length_b   1.000
_cell.length_c   1.000
_cell.angle_alpha   90.00
_cell.angle_beta   90.00
_cell.angle_gamma   90.00
#
_symmetry.space_group_name_H-M   'P 1'
#
loop_
_entity.id
_entity.type
_entity.pdbx_description
1 polymer ?
#
loop_
_entity_poly.entity_id
_entity_poly.type
_entity_poly.pdbx_seq_one_letter_code
_entity_poly.pdbx_strand_id
1 'polypeptide(L)'
;MIEWADLHDAILYAIKIDPEEAKAELSLLLGYGAPIPLAGNNQVIEQPVMKALIQVQGLLMLIYPHKQPWGISPPKYILEANEPAMQANGQMILNLEMQTGDVIQIEAKAINLLACP
;
A
#
# COMPACT_ATOMS: atom_id res chain seq x y z
N MET A 1 -7.01 3.11 15.94
CA MET A 1 -6.60 4.09 14.92
C MET A 1 -5.34 3.53 14.29
N ILE A 2 -5.19 3.59 12.97
CA ILE A 2 -3.97 3.11 12.28
C ILE A 2 -3.13 4.34 11.98
N GLU A 3 -1.85 4.27 12.32
CA GLU A 3 -0.84 5.29 12.02
C GLU A 3 0.07 4.84 10.88
N TRP A 4 0.78 5.77 10.25
CA TRP A 4 1.70 5.43 9.15
C TRP A 4 2.82 4.48 9.58
N ALA A 5 3.28 4.60 10.83
CA ALA A 5 4.26 3.69 11.41
C ALA A 5 3.75 2.24 11.51
N ASP A 6 2.43 2.03 11.60
CA ASP A 6 1.84 0.68 11.62
C ASP A 6 1.94 -0.02 10.26
N LEU A 7 2.26 0.70 9.19
CA LEU A 7 2.41 0.13 7.86
C LEU A 7 3.74 -0.62 7.67
N HIS A 8 4.65 -0.60 8.66
CA HIS A 8 5.83 -1.45 8.64
C HIS A 8 5.40 -2.93 8.51
N ASP A 9 6.01 -3.65 7.56
CA ASP A 9 5.67 -5.02 7.17
C ASP A 9 4.27 -5.22 6.56
N ALA A 10 3.51 -4.15 6.30
CA ALA A 10 2.21 -4.26 5.64
C ALA A 10 2.36 -4.78 4.21
N ILE A 11 1.41 -5.60 3.77
CA ILE A 11 1.41 -6.18 2.43
C ILE A 11 0.54 -5.32 1.52
N LEU A 12 1.15 -4.73 0.50
CA LEU A 12 0.42 -4.12 -0.60
C LEU A 12 -0.08 -5.21 -1.55
N TYR A 13 -1.39 -5.45 -1.56
CA TYR A 13 -1.99 -6.54 -2.33
C TYR A 13 -2.83 -6.07 -3.53
N ALA A 14 -3.28 -4.82 -3.53
CA ALA A 14 -4.02 -4.25 -4.65
C ALA A 14 -3.80 -2.74 -4.77
N ILE A 15 -3.75 -2.28 -6.01
CA ILE A 15 -3.80 -0.86 -6.38
C ILE A 15 -4.95 -0.71 -7.37
N LYS A 16 -5.87 0.21 -7.10
CA LYS A 16 -6.91 0.63 -8.04
C LYS A 16 -6.68 2.09 -8.39
N ILE A 17 -6.84 2.43 -9.66
CA ILE A 17 -6.67 3.79 -10.17
C ILE A 17 -7.94 4.13 -10.95
N ASP A 18 -8.53 5.28 -10.63
CA ASP A 18 -9.59 5.90 -11.41
C ASP A 18 -9.04 7.21 -12.01
N PRO A 19 -8.63 7.19 -13.29
CA PRO A 19 -8.06 8.37 -13.92
C PRO A 19 -9.10 9.45 -14.22
N GLU A 20 -10.39 9.10 -14.38
CA GLU A 20 -11.46 10.07 -14.68
C GLU A 20 -11.76 10.92 -13.46
N GLU A 21 -11.74 10.30 -12.27
CA GLU A 21 -11.94 10.99 -11.00
C GLU A 21 -10.63 11.49 -10.35
N ALA A 22 -9.48 11.22 -10.97
CA ALA A 22 -8.15 11.45 -10.40
C ALA A 22 -8.02 10.87 -8.99
N LYS A 23 -8.33 9.57 -8.83
CA LYS A 23 -8.25 8.84 -7.55
C LYS A 23 -7.37 7.61 -7.65
N ALA A 24 -6.81 7.21 -6.52
CA ALA A 24 -6.19 5.91 -6.36
C ALA A 24 -6.47 5.33 -4.97
N GLU A 25 -6.47 4.01 -4.90
CA GLU A 25 -6.67 3.24 -3.69
C GLU A 25 -5.60 2.18 -3.60
N LEU A 26 -4.82 2.18 -2.53
CA LEU A 26 -3.86 1.13 -2.23
C LEU A 26 -4.40 0.33 -1.04
N SER A 27 -4.72 -0.93 -1.28
CA SER A 27 -5.23 -1.83 -0.25
C SER A 27 -4.09 -2.60 0.40
N LEU A 28 -4.05 -2.55 1.73
CA LEU A 28 -2.99 -3.09 2.57
C LEU A 28 -3.55 -4.15 3.51
N LEU A 29 -2.77 -5.20 3.74
CA LEU A 29 -2.99 -6.17 4.81
C LEU A 29 -1.96 -5.93 5.92
N LEU A 30 -2.45 -5.75 7.13
CA LEU A 30 -1.70 -5.55 8.37
C LEU A 30 -1.80 -6.82 9.21
N GLY A 31 -0.66 -7.36 9.63
CA GLY A 31 -0.59 -8.54 10.49
C GLY A 31 0.63 -9.40 10.21
N TYR A 32 1.24 -9.92 11.27
CA TYR A 32 2.29 -10.93 11.19
C TYR A 32 1.71 -12.22 10.61
N GLY A 33 2.26 -12.66 9.48
CA GLY A 33 1.85 -13.91 8.85
C GLY A 33 0.73 -13.71 7.84
N ALA A 34 1.12 -13.24 6.64
CA ALA A 34 0.52 -13.80 5.44
C ALA A 34 0.41 -15.32 5.60
N PRO A 35 -0.67 -15.99 5.15
CA PRO A 35 -0.70 -17.44 5.14
C PRO A 35 0.46 -17.90 4.25
N ILE A 36 1.59 -18.24 4.87
CA ILE A 36 2.66 -18.99 4.22
C ILE A 36 2.01 -20.34 3.97
N PRO A 37 1.90 -20.81 2.71
CA PRO A 37 1.55 -22.19 2.47
C PRO A 37 2.65 -23.03 3.14
N LEU A 38 2.38 -23.56 4.33
CA LEU A 38 3.24 -24.55 4.95
C LEU A 38 3.17 -25.77 4.03
N ALA A 39 4.27 -26.03 3.33
CA ALA A 39 4.37 -27.16 2.42
C ALA A 39 3.94 -28.45 3.16
N GLY A 40 2.79 -29.00 2.76
CA GLY A 40 2.33 -30.33 3.18
C GLY A 40 0.97 -30.40 3.90
N ASN A 41 0.39 -29.29 4.35
CA ASN A 41 -0.80 -29.34 5.21
C ASN A 41 -1.82 -28.29 4.74
N ASN A 42 -2.98 -28.69 4.25
CA ASN A 42 -4.07 -27.79 3.79
C ASN A 42 -4.74 -26.96 4.93
N GLN A 43 -4.01 -26.63 5.99
CA GLN A 43 -4.48 -25.75 7.05
C GLN A 43 -3.99 -24.33 6.78
N VAL A 44 -4.89 -23.50 6.28
CA VAL A 44 -4.72 -22.05 6.27
C VAL A 44 -5.04 -21.57 7.68
N ILE A 45 -4.03 -21.07 8.40
CA ILE A 45 -4.29 -20.36 9.65
C ILE A 45 -4.90 -19.01 9.24
N GLU A 46 -6.21 -18.87 9.41
CA GLU A 46 -6.89 -17.58 9.34
C GLU A 46 -6.46 -16.73 10.54
N GLN A 47 -5.30 -16.09 10.42
CA GLN A 47 -4.93 -15.05 11.38
C GLN A 47 -5.83 -13.83 11.12
N PRO A 48 -6.24 -13.10 12.16
CA PRO A 48 -6.98 -11.85 11.97
C PRO A 48 -6.10 -10.87 11.21
N VAL A 49 -6.38 -10.69 9.92
CA VAL A 49 -5.70 -9.72 9.07
C VAL A 49 -6.47 -8.41 9.16
N MET A 50 -5.85 -7.39 9.76
CA MET A 50 -6.41 -6.05 9.74
C MET A 50 -6.20 -5.46 8.34
N LYS A 51 -7.21 -4.75 7.82
CA LYS A 51 -7.10 -4.11 6.52
C LYS A 51 -6.88 -2.61 6.69
N ALA A 52 -5.99 -2.07 5.87
CA ALA A 52 -5.81 -0.63 5.74
C ALA A 52 -5.99 -0.21 4.28
N LEU A 53 -6.39 1.04 4.09
CA LEU A 53 -6.58 1.65 2.79
C LEU A 53 -5.87 3.00 2.78
N ILE A 54 -4.94 3.18 1.85
CA ILE A 54 -4.46 4.51 1.48
C ILE A 54 -5.39 5.03 0.39
N GLN A 55 -6.16 6.05 0.72
CA GLN A 55 -7.06 6.72 -0.20
C GLN A 55 -6.41 8.00 -0.74
N VAL A 56 -6.37 8.12 -2.07
CA VAL A 56 -5.74 9.23 -2.78
C VAL A 56 -6.80 10.01 -3.56
N GLN A 57 -6.82 11.33 -3.41
CA GLN A 57 -7.72 12.24 -4.13
C GLN A 57 -6.95 13.34 -4.85
N GLY A 58 -7.36 13.65 -6.08
CA GLY A 58 -6.64 14.59 -6.93
C GLY A 58 -5.25 14.08 -7.28
N LEU A 59 -5.16 12.81 -7.70
CA LEU A 59 -3.95 12.14 -8.13
C LEU A 59 -3.30 12.90 -9.29
N LEU A 60 -2.01 13.19 -9.14
CA LEU A 60 -1.20 13.85 -10.16
C LEU A 60 -0.15 12.91 -10.73
N MET A 61 0.49 12.13 -9.85
CA MET A 61 1.52 11.18 -10.22
C MET A 61 1.45 9.93 -9.34
N LEU A 62 1.60 8.76 -9.97
CA LEU A 62 1.83 7.49 -9.30
C LEU A 62 2.99 6.78 -10.00
N ILE A 63 4.09 6.61 -9.28
CA ILE A 63 5.23 5.80 -9.74
C ILE A 63 5.18 4.48 -8.99
N TYR A 64 4.95 3.39 -9.72
CA TYR A 64 4.93 2.04 -9.18
C TYR A 64 5.91 1.16 -9.97
N PRO A 65 7.06 0.80 -9.39
CA PRO A 65 8.04 -0.04 -10.08
C PRO A 65 7.49 -1.46 -10.27
N HIS A 66 7.42 -1.89 -11.53
CA HIS A 66 6.87 -3.19 -11.89
C HIS A 66 7.90 -3.96 -12.74
N LYS A 67 8.28 -5.18 -12.30
CA LYS A 67 9.25 -6.05 -13.02
C LYS A 67 8.63 -6.89 -14.15
N GLN A 68 7.31 -7.00 -14.23
CA GLN A 68 6.54 -7.71 -15.28
C GLN A 68 5.33 -6.88 -15.78
N PRO A 69 4.51 -7.28 -16.76
CA PRO A 69 3.18 -6.66 -16.95
C PRO A 69 2.27 -6.93 -15.74
N TRP A 70 1.17 -6.17 -15.58
CA TRP A 70 0.18 -6.18 -14.47
C TRP A 70 -0.51 -7.53 -14.17
N GLY A 71 0.26 -8.59 -13.93
CA GLY A 71 -0.18 -9.91 -13.49
C GLY A 71 -0.11 -10.04 -11.97
N ILE A 72 -0.16 -11.28 -11.48
CA ILE A 72 -0.07 -11.59 -10.05
C ILE A 72 1.36 -11.30 -9.58
N SER A 73 1.61 -10.08 -9.10
CA SER A 73 2.87 -9.73 -8.44
C SER A 73 2.92 -10.45 -7.08
N PRO A 74 4.08 -11.01 -6.68
CA PRO A 74 4.23 -11.51 -5.32
C PRO A 74 3.91 -10.39 -4.31
N PRO A 75 3.39 -10.74 -3.11
CA PRO A 75 3.08 -9.75 -2.08
C PRO A 75 4.31 -8.88 -1.82
N LYS A 76 4.15 -7.56 -1.97
CA LYS A 76 5.21 -6.61 -1.69
C LYS A 76 5.01 -6.06 -0.27
N TYR A 77 5.99 -6.33 0.58
CA TYR A 77 6.02 -5.84 1.94
C TYR A 77 6.55 -4.41 1.97
N ILE A 78 5.88 -3.55 2.71
CA ILE A 78 6.34 -2.19 3.02
C ILE A 78 7.45 -2.31 4.06
N LEU A 79 8.62 -1.77 3.74
CA LEU A 79 9.72 -1.59 4.69
C LEU A 79 9.48 -0.35 5.55
N GLU A 80 9.12 0.76 4.92
CA GLU A 80 8.88 2.02 5.62
C GLU A 80 7.78 2.82 4.90
N ALA A 81 6.88 3.41 5.68
CA ALA A 81 5.90 4.37 5.20
C ALA A 81 5.99 5.63 6.04
N ASN A 82 6.44 6.71 5.42
CA ASN A 82 6.46 8.02 6.05
C ASN A 82 5.09 8.70 5.88
N GLU A 83 4.72 9.58 6.82
CA GLU A 83 3.50 10.36 6.65
C GLU A 83 3.59 11.23 5.38
N PRO A 84 2.48 11.45 4.65
CA PRO A 84 2.47 12.31 3.49
C PRO A 84 2.95 13.72 3.82
N ALA A 85 4.02 14.17 3.15
CA ALA A 85 4.59 15.49 3.34
C ALA A 85 3.90 16.52 2.44
N MET A 86 3.66 17.72 2.94
CA MET A 86 3.13 18.84 2.14
C MET A 86 4.27 19.54 1.37
N GLN A 87 4.12 19.64 0.05
CA GLN A 87 5.01 20.41 -0.83
C GLN A 87 4.59 21.88 -0.89
N ALA A 88 5.52 22.76 -1.32
CA ALA A 88 5.29 24.20 -1.39
C ALA A 88 4.15 24.64 -2.33
N ASN A 89 3.79 23.78 -3.29
CA ASN A 89 2.69 24.00 -4.23
C ASN A 89 1.32 23.51 -3.69
N GLY A 90 1.24 23.06 -2.44
CA GLY A 90 0.02 22.56 -1.81
C GLY A 90 -0.33 21.11 -2.17
N GLN A 91 0.59 20.36 -2.77
CA GLN A 91 0.44 18.93 -3.05
C GLN A 91 1.03 18.10 -1.92
N MET A 92 0.48 16.92 -1.69
CA MET A 92 1.01 15.92 -0.77
C MET A 92 1.84 14.91 -1.54
N ILE A 93 3.00 14.54 -0.99
CA ILE A 93 3.86 13.48 -1.48
C ILE A 93 3.93 12.34 -0.46
N LEU A 94 3.72 11.12 -0.91
CA LEU A 94 3.90 9.90 -0.11
C LEU A 94 4.92 9.00 -0.81
N ASN A 95 5.90 8.53 -0.04
CA ASN A 95 6.85 7.51 -0.46
C ASN A 95 6.63 6.27 0.41
N LEU A 96 6.39 5.13 -0.23
CA LEU A 96 6.38 3.82 0.40
C LEU A 96 7.62 3.07 -0.04
N GLU A 97 8.54 2.87 0.90
CA GLU A 97 9.72 2.05 0.65
C GLU A 97 9.33 0.59 0.81
N MET A 98 9.61 -0.20 -0.22
CA MET A 98 9.30 -1.62 -0.23
C MET A 98 10.54 -2.41 0.21
N GLN A 99 10.35 -3.55 0.87
CA GLN A 99 11.45 -4.44 1.26
C GLN A 99 12.29 -4.94 0.06
N THR A 100 11.76 -4.86 -1.17
CA THR A 100 12.50 -5.17 -2.39
C THR A 100 13.56 -4.11 -2.77
N GLY A 101 13.59 -2.97 -2.07
CA GLY A 101 14.37 -1.78 -2.43
C GLY A 101 13.68 -0.87 -3.45
N ASP A 102 12.47 -1.24 -3.88
CA ASP A 102 11.63 -0.41 -4.73
C ASP A 102 10.96 0.72 -3.91
N VAL A 103 10.69 1.86 -4.54
CA VAL A 103 9.90 2.94 -3.92
C VAL A 103 8.65 3.18 -4.74
N ILE A 104 7.50 3.19 -4.07
CA ILE A 104 6.23 3.66 -4.63
C ILE A 104 6.07 5.12 -4.23
N GLN A 105 5.91 5.99 -5.22
CA GLN A 105 5.73 7.43 -5.00
C GLN A 105 4.35 7.86 -5.47
N ILE A 106 3.67 8.64 -4.64
CA ILE A 106 2.34 9.21 -4.91
C ILE A 106 2.42 10.72 -4.71
N GLU A 107 2.00 11.48 -5.72
CA GLU A 107 1.74 12.91 -5.58
C GLU A 107 0.26 13.19 -5.85
N ALA A 108 -0.40 13.88 -4.92
CA ALA A 108 -1.83 14.15 -4.98
C ALA A 108 -2.23 15.39 -4.18
N LYS A 109 -3.51 15.80 -4.26
CA LYS A 109 -4.04 16.89 -3.42
C LYS A 109 -4.29 16.44 -1.99
N ALA A 110 -4.72 15.18 -1.79
CA ALA A 110 -4.95 14.61 -0.48
C ALA A 110 -4.61 13.11 -0.47
N ILE A 111 -3.98 12.67 0.62
CA ILE A 111 -3.62 11.28 0.87
C ILE A 111 -4.03 10.95 2.31
N ASN A 112 -4.92 9.97 2.48
CA ASN A 112 -5.46 9.60 3.79
C ASN A 112 -5.24 8.11 4.06
N LEU A 113 -4.89 7.77 5.31
CA LEU A 113 -4.82 6.39 5.78
C LEU A 113 -6.10 6.06 6.55
N LEU A 114 -6.78 4.99 6.14
CA LEU A 114 -8.05 4.56 6.70
C LEU A 114 -7.94 3.12 7.21
N ALA A 115 -8.51 2.87 8.39
CA ALA A 115 -8.74 1.52 8.88
C ALA A 115 -9.98 0.94 8.21
N CYS A 116 -9.87 -0.26 7.64
CA CYS A 116 -11.00 -0.98 7.09
C CYS A 116 -11.49 -2.03 8.11
N PRO A 117 -12.81 -2.09 8.37
CA PRO A 117 -13.39 -3.12 9.23
C PRO A 117 -13.29 -4.53 8.62
#